data_AF-A0A7J8G2Q9-F1
#
_entry.id   AF-A0A7J8G2Q9-F1
#
_cell.length_a   1.000
_cell.length_b   1.000
_cell.length_c   1.000
_cell.angle_alpha   90.00
_cell.angle_beta   90.00
_cell.angle_gamma   90.00
#
_symmetry.space_group_name_H-M   'P 1'
#
loop_
_entity.id
_entity.type
_entity.pdbx_description
1 polymer ?
#
loop_
_entity_poly.entity_id
_entity_poly.type
_entity_poly.pdbx_seq_one_letter_code
_entity_poly.pdbx_strand_id
1 'polypeptide(L)'
;MNPYVAVDILIAVGATIMILGFLGCCGAMRESRCMLLLFFIGLLLILLLQVAAGIVGATFKSESEHILNETLQKNVELLSGTDDNAKAFQNTLIKFQKEFQCCGLLNGAADWGTNYESCKCPDQSNTSCTIYEGQLVYKQPCVSFIKDLIKKHAIIIIGIAFGLAVIEILGLVFSMVLFCQIGNK
;
A
#
# COMPACT_ATOMS: atom_id res chain seq x y z
N MET A 1 9.72 -0.11 11.17
CA MET A 1 8.69 -1.04 10.64
C MET A 1 9.37 -2.30 10.13
N ASN A 2 8.74 -3.49 10.24
CA ASN A 2 9.28 -4.69 9.61
C ASN A 2 9.30 -4.50 8.08
N PRO A 3 10.43 -4.71 7.39
CA PRO A 3 10.51 -4.55 5.94
C PRO A 3 9.59 -5.53 5.17
N TYR A 4 9.07 -6.54 5.87
CA TYR A 4 8.16 -7.55 5.33
C TYR A 4 6.68 -7.18 5.36
N VAL A 5 6.29 -6.08 6.02
CA VAL A 5 4.86 -5.69 6.18
C VAL A 5 4.14 -5.59 4.84
N ALA A 6 4.77 -5.01 3.82
CA ALA A 6 4.17 -4.92 2.48
C ALA A 6 3.96 -6.29 1.84
N VAL A 7 4.91 -7.22 2.02
CA VAL A 7 4.84 -8.59 1.50
C VAL A 7 3.77 -9.39 2.25
N ASP A 8 3.72 -9.27 3.57
CA ASP A 8 2.73 -9.92 4.42
C ASP A 8 1.30 -9.49 4.05
N ILE A 9 1.10 -8.20 3.76
CA ILE A 9 -0.18 -7.67 3.28
C ILE A 9 -0.54 -8.28 1.92
N LEU A 10 0.40 -8.35 0.97
CA LEU A 10 0.15 -8.95 -0.34
C LEU A 10 -0.25 -10.44 -0.23
N ILE A 11 0.44 -11.20 0.62
CA ILE A 11 0.13 -12.61 0.89
C ILE A 11 -1.26 -12.73 1.50
N ALA A 12 -1.59 -11.92 2.51
CA ALA A 12 -2.89 -11.94 3.15
C ALA A 12 -4.02 -11.63 2.16
N VAL A 13 -3.87 -10.58 1.35
CA VAL A 13 -4.86 -10.20 0.32
C VAL A 13 -5.07 -11.33 -0.69
N GLY A 14 -3.98 -11.91 -1.20
CA GLY A 14 -4.05 -13.03 -2.14
C GLY A 14 -4.75 -14.27 -1.56
N ALA A 15 -4.43 -14.62 -0.31
CA ALA A 15 -5.08 -15.72 0.40
C ALA A 15 -6.58 -15.47 0.60
N THR A 16 -6.97 -14.26 1.00
CA THR A 16 -8.39 -13.88 1.15
C THR A 16 -9.15 -13.99 -0.16
N ILE A 17 -8.58 -13.49 -1.28
CA ILE A 17 -9.20 -13.60 -2.60
C ILE A 17 -9.40 -15.08 -2.97
N MET A 18 -8.40 -15.94 -2.76
CA MET A 18 -8.49 -17.37 -3.05
C MET A 18 -9.60 -18.06 -2.23
N ILE A 19 -9.67 -17.78 -0.93
CA ILE A 19 -10.68 -18.35 -0.03
C ILE A 19 -12.09 -17.92 -0.47
N LEU A 20 -12.31 -16.63 -0.71
CA LEU A 20 -13.61 -16.12 -1.13
C LEU A 20 -14.00 -16.64 -2.51
N GLY A 21 -13.06 -16.71 -3.45
CA GLY A 21 -13.30 -17.32 -4.77
C GLY A 21 -13.72 -18.79 -4.66
N PHE A 22 -13.05 -19.56 -3.80
CA PHE A 22 -13.42 -20.96 -3.53
C PHE A 22 -14.82 -21.07 -2.91
N LEU A 23 -15.13 -20.27 -1.89
CA LEU A 23 -16.44 -20.28 -1.23
C LEU A 23 -17.57 -19.88 -2.18
N GLY A 24 -17.37 -18.84 -3.00
CA GLY A 24 -18.35 -18.41 -4.00
C GLY A 24 -18.57 -19.45 -5.08
N CYS A 25 -17.50 -19.97 -5.68
CA CYS A 25 -17.57 -20.94 -6.77
C CYS A 25 -18.14 -22.29 -6.30
N CYS A 26 -17.57 -22.88 -5.24
CA CYS A 26 -18.06 -24.16 -4.71
C CYS A 26 -19.43 -24.03 -4.03
N GLY A 27 -19.73 -22.90 -3.40
CA GLY A 27 -21.05 -22.63 -2.81
C GLY A 27 -22.15 -22.63 -3.86
N ALA A 28 -21.91 -22.00 -5.02
CA ALA A 28 -22.83 -22.02 -6.14
C ALA A 28 -22.96 -23.42 -6.77
N MET A 29 -21.85 -24.08 -7.10
CA MET A 29 -21.89 -25.41 -7.74
C MET A 29 -22.51 -26.50 -6.88
N ARG A 30 -22.26 -26.49 -5.56
CA ARG A 30 -22.76 -27.51 -4.63
C ARG A 30 -24.13 -27.15 -4.05
N GLU A 31 -24.76 -26.06 -4.51
CA GLU A 31 -25.97 -25.50 -3.91
C GLU A 31 -25.88 -25.43 -2.37
N SER A 32 -24.71 -25.09 -1.82
CA SER A 32 -24.46 -25.14 -0.37
C SER A 32 -24.73 -23.79 0.29
N ARG A 33 -25.85 -23.70 1.01
CA ARG A 33 -26.26 -22.48 1.73
C ARG A 33 -25.20 -21.97 2.69
N CYS A 34 -24.53 -22.86 3.42
CA CYS A 34 -23.49 -22.48 4.39
C CYS A 34 -22.29 -21.81 3.69
N MET A 35 -21.80 -22.38 2.59
CA MET A 35 -20.68 -21.79 1.83
C MET A 35 -21.04 -20.45 1.21
N LEU A 36 -22.26 -20.31 0.66
CA LEU A 36 -22.77 -19.05 0.13
C LEU A 36 -22.88 -17.98 1.22
N LEU A 37 -23.37 -18.35 2.41
CA LEU A 37 -23.47 -17.43 3.55
C LEU A 37 -22.09 -16.96 4.04
N LEU A 38 -21.10 -17.86 4.09
CA LEU A 38 -19.72 -17.49 4.43
C LEU A 38 -19.11 -16.54 3.39
N PHE A 39 -19.36 -16.79 2.10
CA PHE A 39 -18.96 -15.88 1.02
C PHE A 39 -19.61 -14.50 1.17
N PHE A 40 -20.92 -14.45 1.45
CA PHE A 40 -21.64 -13.20 1.71
C PHE A 40 -21.06 -12.41 2.88
N ILE A 41 -20.85 -13.06 4.04
CA ILE A 41 -20.26 -12.41 5.22
C ILE A 41 -18.86 -11.88 4.91
N GLY A 42 -18.05 -12.66 4.18
CA GLY A 42 -16.72 -12.26 3.75
C GLY A 42 -16.73 -11.00 2.89
N LEU A 43 -17.55 -10.96 1.84
CA LEU A 43 -17.71 -9.77 0.99
C LEU A 43 -18.23 -8.57 1.78
N LEU A 44 -19.17 -8.79 2.70
CA LEU A 44 -19.73 -7.71 3.52
C LEU A 44 -18.66 -7.09 4.43
N LEU A 45 -17.80 -7.91 5.04
CA LEU A 45 -16.69 -7.43 5.85
C LEU A 45 -15.68 -6.63 5.03
N ILE A 46 -15.36 -7.08 3.81
CA ILE A 46 -14.45 -6.32 2.93
C ILE A 46 -15.06 -4.97 2.56
N LEU A 47 -16.35 -4.94 2.20
CA LEU A 47 -17.04 -3.69 1.88
C LEU A 47 -17.02 -2.70 3.06
N LEU A 48 -17.26 -3.18 4.28
CA LEU A 48 -17.18 -2.35 5.49
C LEU A 48 -15.75 -1.83 5.74
N LEU A 49 -14.73 -2.68 5.57
CA LEU A 49 -13.33 -2.27 5.67
C LEU A 49 -12.96 -1.26 4.59
N GLN A 50 -13.47 -1.41 3.37
CA GLN A 50 -13.23 -0.50 2.27
C GLN A 50 -13.85 0.88 2.54
N VAL A 51 -15.09 0.92 3.07
CA VAL A 51 -15.74 2.17 3.48
C VAL A 51 -14.99 2.82 4.63
N ALA A 52 -14.61 2.06 5.66
CA ALA A 52 -13.81 2.57 6.77
C ALA A 52 -12.48 3.15 6.30
N ALA A 53 -11.75 2.42 5.43
CA ALA A 53 -10.51 2.90 4.83
C ALA A 53 -10.72 4.16 3.98
N GLY A 54 -11.84 4.26 3.26
CA GLY A 54 -12.21 5.46 2.51
C GLY A 54 -12.46 6.68 3.41
N ILE A 55 -13.18 6.50 4.52
CA ILE A 55 -13.42 7.56 5.52
C ILE A 55 -12.10 8.02 6.14
N VAL A 56 -11.30 7.05 6.63
CA VAL A 56 -9.95 7.29 7.17
C VAL A 56 -9.10 8.02 6.15
N GLY A 57 -9.03 7.55 4.90
CA GLY A 57 -8.26 8.21 3.84
C GLY A 57 -8.72 9.64 3.54
N ALA A 58 -10.01 9.93 3.66
CA ALA A 58 -10.56 11.27 3.47
C ALA A 58 -10.25 12.21 4.64
N THR A 59 -10.31 11.72 5.88
CA THR A 59 -10.07 12.52 7.09
C THR A 59 -8.58 12.67 7.42
N PHE A 60 -7.73 11.74 6.99
CA PHE A 60 -6.27 11.74 7.21
C PHE A 60 -5.52 12.91 6.54
N LYS A 61 -6.21 13.80 5.81
CA LYS A 61 -5.58 14.88 5.05
C LYS A 61 -5.02 16.02 5.92
N SER A 62 -5.52 16.23 7.15
CA SER A 62 -5.14 17.38 8.01
C SER A 62 -4.48 17.01 9.34
N GLU A 63 -4.82 15.87 9.94
CA GLU A 63 -4.29 15.48 11.26
C GLU A 63 -3.04 14.58 11.16
N SER A 64 -2.84 13.93 10.01
CA SER A 64 -1.81 12.90 9.85
C SER A 64 -0.40 13.41 9.62
N GLU A 65 -0.14 14.70 9.39
CA GLU A 65 1.25 15.14 9.27
C GLU A 65 2.03 14.84 10.54
N HIS A 66 1.41 14.93 11.73
CA HIS A 66 2.09 14.63 12.99
C HIS A 66 2.39 13.13 13.15
N ILE A 67 1.38 12.26 13.00
CA ILE A 67 1.55 10.80 13.18
C ILE A 67 2.43 10.20 12.07
N LEU A 68 2.24 10.66 10.83
CA LEU A 68 3.07 10.26 9.70
C LEU A 68 4.51 10.75 9.89
N ASN A 69 4.72 12.00 10.33
CA ASN A 69 6.07 12.50 10.57
C ASN A 69 6.77 11.76 11.71
N GLU A 70 6.10 11.45 12.82
CA GLU A 70 6.70 10.64 13.90
C GLU A 70 7.07 9.23 13.43
N THR A 71 6.19 8.60 12.65
CA THR A 71 6.45 7.25 12.11
C THR A 71 7.59 7.28 11.10
N LEU A 72 7.62 8.31 10.24
CA LEU A 72 8.70 8.51 9.27
C LEU A 72 10.02 8.83 9.96
N GLN A 73 10.03 9.64 11.01
CA GLN A 73 11.22 9.94 11.81
C GLN A 73 11.81 8.66 12.42
N LYS A 74 10.99 7.80 13.03
CA LYS A 74 11.46 6.50 13.53
C LYS A 74 12.03 5.61 12.42
N ASN A 75 11.48 5.70 11.21
CA ASN A 75 12.02 4.94 10.07
C ASN A 75 13.30 5.57 9.50
N VAL A 76 13.52 6.88 9.64
CA VAL A 76 14.80 7.53 9.33
C VAL A 76 15.89 7.00 10.27
N GLU A 77 15.59 6.76 11.56
CA GLU A 77 16.57 6.18 12.50
C GLU A 77 17.09 4.80 12.04
N LEU A 78 16.26 3.99 11.37
CA LEU A 78 16.66 2.71 10.79
C LEU A 78 17.71 2.84 9.67
N LEU A 79 17.86 4.02 9.07
CA LEU A 79 18.91 4.27 8.07
C LEU A 79 20.30 4.38 8.69
N SER A 80 20.36 4.68 9.99
CA SER A 80 21.61 4.69 10.76
C SER A 80 21.79 3.43 11.61
N GLY A 81 20.78 2.55 11.66
CA GLY A 81 20.82 1.31 12.42
C GLY A 81 21.78 0.27 11.83
N THR A 82 22.34 -0.57 12.69
CA THR A 82 23.31 -1.63 12.31
C THR A 82 22.74 -3.04 12.40
N ASP A 83 21.54 -3.20 12.94
CA ASP A 83 20.86 -4.49 13.07
C ASP A 83 20.38 -5.02 11.71
N ASP A 84 19.99 -6.30 11.67
CA ASP A 84 19.60 -6.95 10.42
C ASP A 84 18.32 -6.36 9.81
N ASN A 85 17.39 -5.86 10.63
CA ASN A 85 16.17 -5.21 10.13
C ASN A 85 16.50 -3.84 9.53
N ALA A 86 17.39 -3.07 10.16
CA ALA A 86 17.91 -1.82 9.61
C ALA A 86 18.59 -2.04 8.26
N LYS A 87 19.46 -3.05 8.13
CA LYS A 87 20.11 -3.40 6.84
C LYS A 87 19.10 -3.82 5.77
N ALA A 88 18.10 -4.62 6.13
CA ALA A 88 17.06 -5.04 5.19
C ALA A 88 16.23 -3.83 4.70
N PHE A 89 15.89 -2.92 5.61
CA PHE A 89 15.21 -1.66 5.26
C PHE A 89 16.08 -0.77 4.36
N GLN A 90 17.35 -0.56 4.71
CA GLN A 90 18.31 0.20 3.91
C GLN A 90 18.43 -0.38 2.50
N ASN A 91 18.63 -1.69 2.35
CA ASN A 91 18.71 -2.36 1.05
C ASN A 91 17.45 -2.14 0.20
N THR A 92 16.28 -2.13 0.85
CA THR A 92 15.00 -1.88 0.18
C THR A 92 14.88 -0.43 -0.26
N LEU A 93 15.23 0.52 0.62
CA LEU A 93 15.21 1.94 0.29
C LEU A 93 16.21 2.28 -0.82
N ILE A 94 17.42 1.70 -0.80
CA ILE A 94 18.43 1.90 -1.85
C ILE A 94 17.89 1.45 -3.21
N LYS A 95 17.22 0.30 -3.29
CA LYS A 95 16.58 -0.17 -4.52
C LYS A 95 15.47 0.80 -4.96
N PHE A 96 14.64 1.24 -4.02
CA PHE A 96 13.58 2.20 -4.27
C PHE A 96 14.11 3.54 -4.80
N GLN A 97 15.17 4.08 -4.18
CA GLN A 97 15.84 5.32 -4.59
C GLN A 97 16.40 5.23 -6.01
N LYS A 98 16.98 4.09 -6.39
CA LYS A 98 17.50 3.85 -7.74
C LYS A 98 16.39 3.75 -8.78
N GLU A 99 15.31 3.05 -8.46
CA GLU A 99 14.17 2.87 -9.35
C GLU A 99 13.41 4.17 -9.58
N PHE A 100 13.19 4.94 -8.51
CA PHE A 100 12.31 6.11 -8.51
C PHE A 100 13.05 7.45 -8.47
N GLN A 101 14.39 7.44 -8.52
CA GLN A 101 15.23 8.63 -8.62
C GLN A 101 14.96 9.66 -7.51
N CYS A 102 14.78 9.17 -6.28
CA CYS A 102 14.61 9.97 -5.07
C CYS A 102 15.77 9.70 -4.10
N CYS A 103 15.96 10.58 -3.11
CA CYS A 103 17.04 10.44 -2.13
C CYS A 103 16.54 10.55 -0.70
N GLY A 104 16.99 9.65 0.17
CA GLY A 104 16.56 9.61 1.57
C GLY A 104 15.07 9.33 1.73
N LEU A 105 14.60 9.29 2.97
CA LEU A 105 13.19 9.03 3.27
C LEU A 105 12.42 10.35 3.39
N LEU A 106 12.85 11.22 4.31
CA LEU A 106 12.18 12.44 4.71
C LEU A 106 13.00 13.70 4.38
N ASN A 107 14.29 13.75 4.76
CA ASN A 107 15.12 14.95 4.65
C ASN A 107 16.17 14.89 3.53
N GLY A 108 16.04 13.95 2.59
CA GLY A 108 16.99 13.84 1.48
C GLY A 108 18.28 13.12 1.88
N ALA A 109 19.41 13.54 1.30
CA ALA A 109 20.72 12.92 1.55
C ALA A 109 21.14 12.97 3.03
N ALA A 110 20.64 13.95 3.78
CA ALA A 110 20.91 14.09 5.21
C ALA A 110 20.45 12.88 6.04
N ASP A 111 19.42 12.15 5.59
CA ASP A 111 18.92 10.95 6.30
C ASP A 111 19.96 9.81 6.33
N TRP A 112 20.94 9.83 5.42
CA TRP A 112 22.02 8.84 5.35
C TRP A 112 23.28 9.26 6.10
N GLY A 113 23.28 10.43 6.74
CA GLY A 113 24.47 11.01 7.38
C GLY A 113 25.59 11.19 6.36
N THR A 114 26.70 10.46 6.55
CA THR A 114 27.88 10.53 5.67
C THR A 114 27.87 9.48 4.54
N ASN A 115 26.93 8.53 4.53
CA ASN A 115 26.91 7.41 3.57
C ASN A 115 25.72 7.50 2.60
N TYR A 116 25.68 8.55 1.79
CA TYR A 116 24.60 8.82 0.84
C TYR A 116 24.92 8.33 -0.60
N GLU A 117 25.75 7.30 -0.76
CA GLU A 117 26.08 6.77 -2.10
C GLU A 117 24.86 6.30 -2.88
N SER A 118 23.81 5.85 -2.18
CA SER A 118 22.53 5.45 -2.76
C SER A 118 21.78 6.58 -3.45
N CYS A 119 22.12 7.83 -3.14
CA CYS A 119 21.50 9.02 -3.68
C CYS A 119 22.18 9.60 -4.92
N LYS A 120 23.31 9.01 -5.37
CA LYS A 120 24.08 9.55 -6.49
C LYS A 120 23.19 9.69 -7.73
N CYS A 121 23.16 10.90 -8.27
CA CYS A 121 22.49 11.19 -9.51
C CYS A 121 23.49 11.11 -10.68
N PRO A 122 23.13 10.47 -11.81
CA PRO A 122 24.06 10.23 -12.91
C PRO A 122 24.35 11.48 -13.77
N ASP A 123 23.48 12.50 -13.77
CA ASP A 123 23.61 13.63 -14.72
C ASP A 123 23.13 14.97 -14.12
N GLN A 124 23.98 15.99 -14.21
CA GLN A 124 23.72 17.35 -13.71
C GLN A 124 22.75 18.14 -14.61
N SER A 125 22.56 17.71 -15.86
CA SER A 125 21.59 18.32 -16.78
C SER A 125 20.14 18.01 -16.43
N ASN A 126 19.91 17.05 -15.53
CA ASN A 126 18.58 16.65 -15.09
C ASN A 126 18.08 17.56 -13.96
N THR A 127 16.90 18.16 -14.11
CA THR A 127 16.32 19.11 -13.13
C THR A 127 15.99 18.48 -11.78
N SER A 128 16.07 17.15 -11.67
CA SER A 128 15.83 16.36 -10.47
C SER A 128 17.05 16.24 -9.54
N CYS A 129 18.20 16.83 -9.89
CA CYS A 129 19.44 16.66 -9.15
C CYS A 129 19.95 17.96 -8.51
N THR A 130 20.65 17.84 -7.39
CA THR A 130 21.21 18.94 -6.62
C THR A 130 22.60 18.56 -6.09
N ILE A 131 23.42 19.57 -5.79
CA ILE A 131 24.71 19.34 -5.14
C ILE A 131 24.49 19.29 -3.63
N TYR A 132 24.95 18.23 -2.97
CA TYR A 132 24.99 18.07 -1.53
C TYR A 132 26.41 17.66 -1.13
N GLU A 133 27.06 18.45 -0.27
CA GLU A 133 28.45 18.24 0.18
C GLU A 133 29.45 17.95 -0.96
N GLY A 134 29.30 18.64 -2.09
CA GLY A 134 30.19 18.50 -3.26
C GLY A 134 29.89 17.29 -4.17
N GLN A 135 28.86 16.48 -3.87
CA GLN A 135 28.40 15.39 -4.74
C GLN A 135 27.03 15.68 -5.35
N LEU A 136 26.79 15.14 -6.54
CA LEU A 136 25.51 15.27 -7.23
C LEU A 136 24.54 14.17 -6.75
N VAL A 137 23.42 14.57 -6.14
CA VAL A 137 22.42 13.68 -5.56
C VAL A 137 21.01 14.02 -6.06
N TYR A 138 20.07 13.07 -5.95
CA TYR A 138 18.66 13.36 -6.21
C TYR A 138 18.12 14.38 -5.21
N LYS A 139 17.43 15.40 -5.73
CA LYS A 139 16.91 16.53 -4.95
C LYS A 139 15.68 16.16 -4.13
N GLN A 140 14.83 15.28 -4.63
CA GLN A 140 13.52 15.00 -4.04
C GLN A 140 13.58 13.87 -3.00
N PRO A 141 13.05 14.07 -1.78
CA PRO A 141 12.86 13.00 -0.80
C PRO A 141 11.86 11.94 -1.28
N CYS A 142 12.11 10.67 -0.95
CA CYS A 142 11.25 9.59 -1.43
C CYS A 142 9.81 9.67 -0.91
N VAL A 143 9.58 10.16 0.32
CA VAL A 143 8.22 10.40 0.82
C VAL A 143 7.47 11.43 -0.03
N SER A 144 8.14 12.52 -0.42
CA SER A 144 7.55 13.55 -1.27
C SER A 144 7.21 12.99 -2.65
N PHE A 145 8.11 12.17 -3.22
CA PHE A 145 7.84 11.48 -4.48
C PHE A 145 6.61 10.57 -4.39
N ILE A 146 6.48 9.77 -3.33
CA ILE A 146 5.30 8.92 -3.09
C ILE A 146 4.04 9.76 -2.97
N LYS A 147 4.08 10.87 -2.20
CA LYS A 147 2.95 11.80 -2.07
C LYS A 147 2.53 12.36 -3.44
N ASP A 148 3.49 12.73 -4.28
CA ASP A 148 3.21 13.26 -5.62
C ASP A 148 2.65 12.19 -6.56
N LEU A 149 3.17 10.96 -6.51
CA LEU A 149 2.60 9.83 -7.25
C LEU A 149 1.14 9.57 -6.84
N ILE A 150 0.86 9.53 -5.54
CA ILE A 150 -0.50 9.32 -5.02
C ILE A 150 -1.41 10.46 -5.48
N LYS A 151 -0.98 11.71 -5.36
CA LYS A 151 -1.76 12.88 -5.82
C LYS A 151 -2.04 12.82 -7.32
N LYS A 152 -1.03 12.46 -8.12
CA LYS A 152 -1.13 12.37 -9.58
C LYS A 152 -2.08 11.26 -10.02
N HIS A 153 -2.07 10.12 -9.33
CA HIS A 153 -2.89 8.95 -9.66
C HIS A 153 -4.13 8.78 -8.78
N ALA A 154 -4.47 9.77 -7.96
CA ALA A 154 -5.58 9.69 -7.01
C ALA A 154 -6.92 9.33 -7.68
N ILE A 155 -7.20 9.92 -8.85
CA ILE A 155 -8.43 9.63 -9.61
C ILE A 155 -8.50 8.16 -10.02
N ILE A 156 -7.37 7.58 -10.46
CA ILE A 156 -7.31 6.17 -10.86
C ILE A 156 -7.52 5.26 -9.65
N ILE A 157 -6.87 5.56 -8.53
CA ILE A 157 -6.99 4.79 -7.28
C ILE A 157 -8.44 4.80 -6.78
N ILE A 158 -9.08 5.97 -6.75
CA ILE A 158 -10.49 6.12 -6.38
C ILE A 158 -11.39 5.34 -7.35
N GLY A 159 -11.09 5.38 -8.65
CA GLY A 159 -11.82 4.62 -9.67
C GLY A 159 -11.75 3.11 -9.45
N ILE A 160 -10.56 2.57 -9.16
CA ILE A 160 -10.38 1.14 -8.84
C ILE A 160 -11.17 0.77 -7.58
N ALA A 161 -11.07 1.57 -6.53
CA ALA A 161 -11.82 1.34 -5.29
C ALA A 161 -13.34 1.32 -5.57
N PHE A 162 -13.85 2.31 -6.28
CA PHE A 162 -15.27 2.34 -6.63
C PHE A 162 -15.70 1.11 -7.45
N GLY A 163 -14.89 0.71 -8.43
CA GLY A 163 -15.14 -0.49 -9.23
C GLY A 163 -15.20 -1.77 -8.38
N LEU A 164 -14.27 -1.93 -7.43
CA LEU A 164 -14.29 -3.05 -6.48
C LEU A 164 -15.57 -3.07 -5.65
N ALA A 165 -15.99 -1.92 -5.11
CA ALA A 165 -17.22 -1.83 -4.31
C ALA A 165 -18.47 -2.23 -5.12
N VAL A 166 -18.54 -1.84 -6.41
CA VAL A 166 -19.64 -2.26 -7.29
C VAL A 166 -19.64 -3.77 -7.51
N ILE A 167 -18.49 -4.38 -7.77
CA ILE A 167 -18.36 -5.83 -7.96
C ILE A 167 -18.75 -6.58 -6.68
N GLU A 168 -18.35 -6.08 -5.50
CA GLU A 168 -18.74 -6.66 -4.22
C GLU A 168 -20.24 -6.60 -3.98
N ILE A 169 -20.89 -5.47 -4.26
CA ILE A 169 -22.34 -5.32 -4.14
C ILE A 169 -23.06 -6.34 -5.04
N LEU A 170 -22.61 -6.51 -6.28
CA LEU A 170 -23.16 -7.52 -7.18
C LEU A 170 -22.97 -8.94 -6.62
N GLY A 171 -21.79 -9.24 -6.07
CA GLY A 171 -21.51 -10.51 -5.41
C GLY A 171 -22.42 -10.78 -4.21
N LEU A 172 -22.68 -9.77 -3.37
CA LEU A 172 -23.60 -9.83 -2.24
C LEU A 172 -25.04 -10.11 -2.69
N VAL A 173 -25.52 -9.39 -3.72
CA VAL A 173 -26.86 -9.57 -4.28
C VAL A 173 -27.01 -10.99 -4.85
N PHE A 174 -26.09 -11.44 -5.70
CA PHE A 174 -26.18 -12.78 -6.29
C PHE A 174 -26.08 -13.89 -5.25
N SER A 175 -25.19 -13.75 -4.26
CA SER A 175 -25.08 -14.71 -3.17
C SER A 175 -26.40 -14.85 -2.39
N MET A 176 -27.04 -13.74 -2.04
CA MET A 176 -28.33 -13.76 -1.32
C MET A 176 -29.46 -14.31 -2.16
N VAL A 177 -29.54 -13.96 -3.45
CA VAL A 177 -30.56 -14.51 -4.36
C VAL A 177 -30.42 -16.03 -4.45
N LEU A 178 -29.20 -16.54 -4.67
CA LEU A 178 -28.94 -17.98 -4.73
C LEU A 178 -29.23 -18.68 -3.40
N PHE A 179 -28.83 -18.07 -2.27
CA PHE A 179 -29.12 -18.59 -0.94
C PHE A 179 -30.63 -18.76 -0.72
N CYS A 180 -31.44 -17.76 -1.08
CA CYS A 180 -32.90 -17.81 -0.96
C CYS A 180 -33.54 -18.79 -1.94
N GLN A 181 -33.00 -18.95 -3.16
CA GLN A 181 -33.53 -19.92 -4.13
C GLN A 181 -33.30 -21.36 -3.68
N ILE A 182 -32.08 -21.68 -3.23
CA ILE A 182 -31.78 -22.97 -2.60
C ILE A 182 -32.61 -23.11 -1.32
N GLY A 183 -32.84 -22.00 -0.62
CA GLY A 183 -33.80 -21.73 0.45
C GLY A 183 -35.15 -22.43 0.33
N ASN A 184 -35.72 -22.25 -0.85
CA ASN A 184 -37.11 -22.49 -1.16
C ASN A 184 -37.34 -23.80 -1.94
N LYS A 185 -36.26 -24.56 -2.16
CA LYS A 185 -36.22 -25.87 -2.83
C LYS A 185 -36.24 -26.95 -1.76
#